data_AF-A0A2H1WXI0-F1
#
_entry.id   AF-A0A2H1WXI0-F1
#
_cell.length_a   1.000
_cell.length_b   1.000
_cell.length_c   1.000
_cell.angle_alpha   90.00
_cell.angle_beta   90.00
_cell.angle_gamma   90.00
#
_symmetry.space_group_name_H-M   'P 1'
#
loop_
_entity.id
_entity.type
_entity.pdbx_description
1 polymer ?
#
loop_
_entity_poly.entity_id
_entity_poly.type
_entity_poly.pdbx_seq_one_letter_code
_entity_poly.pdbx_strand_id
1 'polypeptide(L)'
;NRYLPCKNFMKAMEANNSSSVTFLNYRDTYCALDISFNWFKDVRVVQIDHLRIQKELNESCRNIKPVNINCTCIPERLEFSGDVITNLVAVDCSQRNLTALPTSLPHNTVKLNVSYNNITSLQTVADDVTYEHLRQLILDHNDIPYILELEGTKFIDNFMLFSIAYNKLKTIHTYVLSNRFYKTGLALLIAGNYINCDCNTEKTLKPWLLENFKNIPDYKLLLCDDKVPVVDLVESQVCHTPRDWTDYIYYIIGLEVLILVLLISKVSYDYWVFKTAGYLPWPANKMPRLPCDWLCE
;
A
#
# COMPACT_ATOMS: atom_id res chain seq x y z
N ASN A 1 29.30 -38.67 8.12
CA ASN A 1 27.89 -38.22 8.11
C ASN A 1 26.96 -39.39 8.38
N ARG A 2 26.48 -39.56 9.61
CA ARG A 2 25.67 -40.73 10.07
C ARG A 2 24.22 -40.34 10.39
N TYR A 3 23.59 -39.49 9.59
CA TYR A 3 22.21 -39.09 9.82
C TYR A 3 21.33 -39.49 8.65
N LEU A 4 20.16 -40.06 8.91
CA LEU A 4 19.17 -40.34 7.87
C LEU A 4 18.42 -39.04 7.51
N PRO A 5 18.29 -38.70 6.21
CA PRO A 5 17.56 -37.51 5.79
C PRO A 5 16.07 -37.56 6.14
N CYS A 6 15.50 -36.46 6.65
CA CYS A 6 14.06 -36.33 6.94
C CYS A 6 13.18 -36.59 5.71
N LYS A 7 13.66 -36.26 4.50
CA LYS A 7 12.98 -36.53 3.23
C LYS A 7 12.61 -38.01 3.04
N ASN A 8 13.42 -38.94 3.55
CA ASN A 8 13.16 -40.37 3.42
C ASN A 8 12.04 -40.80 4.38
N PHE A 9 11.99 -40.22 5.59
CA PHE A 9 10.91 -40.45 6.55
C PHE A 9 9.58 -39.88 6.04
N MET A 10 9.57 -38.66 5.50
CA MET A 10 8.37 -38.06 4.91
C MET A 10 7.78 -38.92 3.78
N LYS A 11 8.62 -39.38 2.85
CA LYS A 11 8.18 -40.29 1.76
C LYS A 11 7.59 -41.61 2.29
N ALA A 12 8.20 -42.19 3.32
CA ALA A 12 7.69 -43.41 3.94
C ALA A 12 6.35 -43.18 4.66
N MET A 13 6.16 -41.99 5.27
CA MET A 13 4.91 -41.60 5.91
C MET A 13 3.79 -41.28 4.90
N GLU A 14 4.12 -40.70 3.74
CA GLU A 14 3.18 -40.45 2.62
C GLU A 14 2.71 -41.74 1.95
N ALA A 15 3.61 -42.72 1.78
CA ALA A 15 3.31 -44.02 1.16
C ALA A 15 2.43 -44.94 2.04
N ASN A 16 2.15 -44.55 3.28
CA ASN A 16 1.46 -45.37 4.28
C ASN A 16 -0.05 -45.53 4.01
N ASN A 17 -0.58 -44.96 2.92
CA ASN A 17 -1.87 -45.39 2.38
C ASN A 17 -1.82 -46.79 1.74
N SER A 18 -0.65 -47.43 1.57
CA SER A 18 -0.59 -48.76 0.95
C SER A 18 0.54 -49.75 1.35
N SER A 19 1.55 -49.46 2.19
CA SER A 19 2.45 -50.53 2.70
C SER A 19 3.44 -50.18 3.84
N SER A 20 3.38 -50.99 4.92
CA SER A 20 4.48 -51.66 5.67
C SER A 20 5.67 -50.88 6.27
N VAL A 21 5.49 -49.69 6.85
CA VAL A 21 6.52 -49.07 7.72
C VAL A 21 5.95 -48.73 9.09
N THR A 22 6.35 -49.48 10.12
CA THR A 22 6.00 -49.23 11.53
C THR A 22 7.23 -48.72 12.29
N PHE A 23 7.14 -47.50 12.80
CA PHE A 23 8.18 -46.92 13.66
C PHE A 23 8.00 -47.41 15.10
N LEU A 24 8.96 -48.20 15.61
CA LEU A 24 8.88 -48.77 16.96
C LEU A 24 9.11 -47.72 18.07
N ASN A 25 10.08 -46.82 17.88
CA ASN A 25 10.45 -45.78 18.86
C ASN A 25 10.25 -44.36 18.29
N TYR A 26 9.02 -44.08 17.86
CA TYR A 26 8.68 -42.85 17.12
C TYR A 26 9.08 -41.55 17.83
N ARG A 27 8.93 -41.49 19.17
CA ARG A 27 9.28 -40.32 19.98
C ARG A 27 10.80 -40.12 20.13
N ASP A 28 11.61 -41.16 19.94
CA ASP A 28 13.07 -41.06 20.08
C ASP A 28 13.79 -41.14 18.73
N THR A 29 13.04 -41.08 17.62
CA THR A 29 13.62 -41.13 16.28
C THR A 29 13.83 -39.71 15.75
N TYR A 30 15.06 -39.44 15.32
CA TYR A 30 15.47 -38.17 14.76
C TYR A 30 15.94 -38.34 13.31
N CYS A 31 15.77 -37.30 12.51
CA CYS A 31 16.22 -37.23 11.14
C CYS A 31 17.02 -35.95 10.90
N ALA A 32 17.92 -35.98 9.92
CA ALA A 32 18.66 -34.80 9.47
C ALA A 32 17.88 -34.06 8.39
N LEU A 33 17.55 -32.80 8.65
CA LEU A 33 17.00 -31.89 7.68
C LEU A 33 18.14 -31.07 7.07
N ASP A 34 18.35 -31.24 5.77
CA ASP A 34 19.25 -30.38 5.01
C ASP A 34 18.59 -29.01 4.83
N ILE A 35 19.22 -27.98 5.39
CA ILE A 35 18.79 -26.58 5.25
C ILE A 35 19.75 -25.91 4.27
N SER A 36 19.29 -25.63 3.06
CA SER A 36 20.06 -24.87 2.07
C SER A 36 19.53 -23.45 1.96
N PHE A 37 20.34 -22.48 2.36
CA PHE A 37 20.19 -21.08 1.94
C PHE A 37 21.24 -20.81 0.86
N ASN A 38 20.95 -19.95 -0.12
CA ASN A 38 21.72 -19.73 -1.36
C ASN A 38 23.26 -19.94 -1.30
N TRP A 39 23.92 -19.56 -0.19
CA TRP A 39 25.37 -19.64 0.02
C TRP A 39 25.82 -20.52 1.21
N PHE A 40 24.91 -21.16 1.96
CA PHE A 40 25.23 -22.00 3.13
C PHE A 40 24.38 -23.28 3.18
N LYS A 41 25.02 -24.40 3.51
CA LYS A 41 24.37 -25.68 3.76
C LYS A 41 24.54 -26.03 5.23
N ASP A 42 23.43 -26.12 5.95
CA ASP A 42 23.37 -26.60 7.33
C ASP A 42 22.62 -27.92 7.40
N VAL A 43 22.86 -28.69 8.46
CA VAL A 43 22.12 -29.93 8.74
C VAL A 43 21.63 -29.86 10.17
N ARG A 44 20.31 -29.77 10.36
CA ARG A 44 19.69 -29.83 11.68
C ARG A 44 19.06 -31.16 11.94
N VAL A 45 19.24 -31.66 13.17
CA VAL A 45 18.63 -32.90 13.63
C VAL A 45 17.26 -32.57 14.23
N VAL A 46 16.20 -33.17 13.68
CA VAL A 46 14.80 -32.89 14.03
C VAL A 46 14.11 -34.20 14.43
N GLN A 47 13.24 -34.16 15.44
CA GLN A 47 12.46 -35.32 15.86
C GLN A 47 11.36 -35.64 14.83
N ILE A 48 11.12 -36.92 14.55
CA ILE A 48 10.14 -37.36 13.53
C ILE A 48 8.68 -37.10 13.93
N ASP A 49 8.37 -36.90 15.22
CA ASP A 49 7.03 -36.50 15.66
C ASP A 49 6.59 -35.16 15.02
N HIS A 50 7.55 -34.27 14.75
CA HIS A 50 7.30 -33.06 13.98
C HIS A 50 6.93 -33.30 12.52
N LEU A 51 7.04 -34.52 11.97
CA LEU A 51 6.61 -34.85 10.60
C LEU A 51 5.13 -35.28 10.52
N ARG A 52 4.42 -35.39 11.66
CA ARG A 52 2.99 -35.77 11.72
C ARG A 52 2.05 -34.69 11.15
N ILE A 53 2.61 -33.55 10.77
CA ILE A 53 1.95 -32.38 10.17
C ILE A 53 1.03 -32.79 9.04
N GLN A 54 1.42 -33.71 8.18
CA GLN A 54 0.66 -33.98 6.96
C GLN A 54 -0.76 -34.46 7.26
N LYS A 55 -0.95 -35.27 8.31
CA LYS A 55 -2.28 -35.77 8.70
C LYS A 55 -3.13 -34.67 9.34
N GLU A 56 -2.55 -33.95 10.30
CA GLU A 56 -3.23 -32.85 11.01
C GLU A 56 -3.54 -31.68 10.08
N LEU A 57 -2.65 -31.41 9.13
CA LEU A 57 -2.81 -30.43 8.07
C LEU A 57 -3.93 -30.86 7.12
N ASN A 58 -3.98 -32.13 6.71
CA ASN A 58 -5.07 -32.63 5.87
C ASN A 58 -6.44 -32.51 6.56
N GLU A 59 -6.52 -32.77 7.86
CA GLU A 59 -7.74 -32.60 8.65
C GLU A 59 -8.12 -31.11 8.74
N SER A 60 -7.17 -30.24 9.08
CA SER A 60 -7.38 -28.79 9.15
C SER A 60 -7.77 -28.19 7.80
N CYS A 61 -7.19 -28.68 6.70
CA CYS A 61 -7.49 -28.23 5.34
C CYS A 61 -8.95 -28.52 4.94
N ARG A 62 -9.52 -29.63 5.41
CA ARG A 62 -10.93 -29.98 5.17
C ARG A 62 -11.91 -29.10 5.94
N ASN A 63 -11.44 -28.45 7.01
CA ASN A 63 -12.26 -27.58 7.85
C ASN A 63 -12.32 -26.13 7.33
N ILE A 64 -11.57 -25.81 6.26
CA ILE A 64 -11.65 -24.51 5.59
C ILE A 64 -13.09 -24.28 5.13
N LYS A 65 -13.61 -23.09 5.40
CA LYS A 65 -14.96 -22.69 4.98
C LYS A 65 -14.89 -21.72 3.80
N PRO A 66 -15.86 -21.73 2.86
CA PRO A 66 -17.04 -22.62 2.78
C PRO A 66 -16.74 -24.12 2.70
N VAL A 67 -17.63 -24.94 3.28
CA VAL A 67 -17.48 -26.42 3.27
C VAL A 67 -17.57 -26.93 1.83
N ASN A 68 -16.85 -28.01 1.51
CA ASN A 68 -16.75 -28.65 0.18
C ASN A 68 -15.95 -27.86 -0.86
N ILE A 69 -15.17 -26.86 -0.45
CA ILE A 69 -14.16 -26.30 -1.32
C ILE A 69 -12.94 -27.21 -1.28
N ASN A 70 -12.57 -27.77 -2.42
CA ASN A 70 -11.41 -28.65 -2.55
C ASN A 70 -10.08 -27.87 -2.54
N CYS A 71 -9.85 -26.98 -1.57
CA CYS A 71 -8.56 -26.29 -1.41
C CYS A 71 -7.42 -27.30 -1.18
N THR A 72 -6.23 -26.97 -1.64
CA THR A 72 -5.03 -27.78 -1.42
C THR A 72 -4.13 -27.11 -0.41
N CYS A 73 -3.80 -27.81 0.66
CA CYS A 73 -2.86 -27.36 1.68
C CYS A 73 -1.59 -28.18 1.61
N ILE A 74 -0.44 -27.52 1.52
CA ILE A 74 0.87 -28.16 1.47
C ILE A 74 1.80 -27.55 2.51
N PRO A 75 2.73 -28.33 3.08
CA PRO A 75 3.84 -27.77 3.86
C PRO A 75 4.71 -26.91 2.95
N GLU A 76 4.85 -25.63 3.27
CA GLU A 76 5.68 -24.68 2.50
C GLU A 76 7.16 -24.81 2.91
N ARG A 77 7.45 -24.62 4.20
CA ARG A 77 8.79 -24.76 4.78
C ARG A 77 8.75 -24.86 6.29
N LEU A 78 9.90 -25.23 6.87
CA LEU A 78 10.13 -25.17 8.32
C LEU A 78 10.69 -23.80 8.69
N GLU A 79 10.13 -23.20 9.72
CA GLU A 79 10.65 -21.99 10.34
C GLU A 79 11.19 -22.33 11.73
N PHE A 80 12.37 -21.78 12.03
CA PHE A 80 13.09 -22.02 13.27
C PHE A 80 13.11 -20.71 14.06
N SER A 81 12.36 -20.64 15.15
CA SER A 81 12.35 -19.50 16.05
C SER A 81 12.96 -19.90 17.39
N GLY A 82 14.29 -19.83 17.48
CA GLY A 82 15.05 -20.36 18.61
C GLY A 82 15.02 -21.89 18.62
N ASP A 83 14.46 -22.48 19.67
CA ASP A 83 14.34 -23.94 19.84
C ASP A 83 12.98 -24.50 19.35
N VAL A 84 12.07 -23.62 18.92
CA VAL A 84 10.75 -24.00 18.41
C VAL A 84 10.79 -24.14 16.89
N ILE A 85 10.33 -25.28 16.40
CA ILE A 85 10.19 -25.60 14.98
C ILE A 85 8.72 -25.48 14.60
N THR A 86 8.40 -24.55 13.69
CA THR A 86 7.05 -24.35 13.18
C THR A 86 6.95 -24.76 11.72
N ASN A 87 5.82 -25.39 11.40
CA ASN A 87 5.51 -25.84 10.05
C ASN A 87 4.69 -24.78 9.37
N LEU A 88 5.30 -24.08 8.40
CA LEU A 88 4.59 -23.09 7.62
C LEU A 88 3.77 -23.78 6.53
N VAL A 89 2.56 -23.29 6.33
CA VAL A 89 1.58 -23.88 5.42
C VAL A 89 1.30 -22.93 4.27
N ALA A 90 1.24 -23.48 3.06
CA ALA A 90 0.66 -22.82 1.91
C ALA A 90 -0.71 -23.42 1.59
N VAL A 91 -1.69 -22.55 1.40
CA VAL A 91 -3.07 -22.89 1.05
C VAL A 91 -3.39 -22.34 -0.33
N ASP A 92 -3.86 -23.20 -1.22
CA ASP A 92 -4.33 -22.81 -2.55
C ASP A 92 -5.82 -23.15 -2.70
N CYS A 93 -6.62 -22.09 -2.82
CA CYS A 93 -8.05 -22.07 -3.06
C CYS A 93 -8.38 -21.30 -4.35
N SER A 94 -7.47 -21.30 -5.33
CA SER A 94 -7.69 -20.67 -6.64
C SER A 94 -8.74 -21.41 -7.47
N GLN A 95 -9.46 -20.68 -8.32
CA GLN A 95 -10.47 -21.20 -9.26
C GLN A 95 -11.62 -21.99 -8.59
N ARG A 96 -12.16 -21.46 -7.48
CA ARG A 96 -13.21 -22.11 -6.68
C ARG A 96 -14.53 -21.34 -6.62
N ASN A 97 -14.70 -20.31 -7.46
CA ASN A 97 -15.86 -19.41 -7.46
C ASN A 97 -16.17 -18.83 -6.08
N LEU A 98 -15.13 -18.51 -5.30
CA LEU A 98 -15.30 -17.92 -3.98
C LEU A 98 -15.82 -16.50 -4.11
N THR A 99 -16.86 -16.16 -3.36
CA THR A 99 -17.37 -14.78 -3.27
C THR A 99 -16.79 -14.02 -2.08
N ALA A 100 -16.19 -14.74 -1.14
CA ALA A 100 -15.57 -14.19 0.06
C ALA A 100 -14.30 -14.97 0.38
N LEU A 101 -13.42 -14.37 1.17
CA LEU A 101 -12.22 -15.04 1.65
C LEU A 101 -12.57 -16.27 2.49
N PRO A 102 -11.79 -17.37 2.38
CA PRO A 102 -12.00 -18.55 3.19
C PRO A 102 -11.74 -18.27 4.66
N THR A 103 -12.45 -18.95 5.56
CA THR A 103 -12.20 -18.87 7.01
C THR A 103 -11.75 -20.21 7.56
N SER A 104 -11.23 -20.19 8.80
CA SER A 104 -10.70 -21.41 9.45
C SER A 104 -9.50 -22.00 8.70
N LEU A 105 -8.57 -21.15 8.27
CA LEU A 105 -7.33 -21.60 7.63
C LEU A 105 -6.50 -22.45 8.62
N PRO A 106 -5.71 -23.40 8.13
CA PRO A 106 -4.77 -24.14 8.97
C PRO A 106 -3.85 -23.18 9.75
N HIS A 107 -3.49 -23.56 10.98
CA HIS A 107 -2.52 -22.81 11.76
C HIS A 107 -1.20 -22.64 10.98
N ASN A 108 -0.52 -21.50 11.20
CA ASN A 108 0.73 -21.14 10.52
C ASN A 108 0.62 -21.05 8.98
N THR A 109 -0.57 -20.74 8.45
CA THR A 109 -0.74 -20.40 7.04
C THR A 109 0.04 -19.13 6.73
N VAL A 110 1.14 -19.27 5.97
CA VAL A 110 2.02 -18.17 5.59
C VAL A 110 1.70 -17.66 4.18
N LYS A 111 1.13 -18.53 3.34
CA LYS A 111 0.81 -18.25 1.95
C LYS A 111 -0.62 -18.68 1.63
N LEU A 112 -1.40 -17.76 1.07
CA LEU A 112 -2.76 -18.00 0.61
C LEU A 112 -2.89 -17.56 -0.85
N ASN A 113 -3.28 -18.50 -1.71
CA ASN A 113 -3.67 -18.25 -3.09
C ASN A 113 -5.18 -18.39 -3.23
N VAL A 114 -5.86 -17.31 -3.57
CA VAL A 114 -7.31 -17.26 -3.85
C VAL A 114 -7.58 -16.58 -5.18
N SER A 115 -6.63 -16.69 -6.12
CA SER A 115 -6.76 -16.12 -7.47
C SER A 115 -7.89 -16.76 -8.29
N TYR A 116 -8.37 -16.04 -9.30
CA TYR A 116 -9.44 -16.47 -10.20
C TYR A 116 -10.72 -16.86 -9.46
N ASN A 117 -11.22 -15.95 -8.63
CA ASN A 117 -12.46 -16.08 -7.88
C ASN A 117 -13.29 -14.80 -8.06
N ASN A 118 -14.35 -14.64 -7.25
CA ASN A 118 -15.28 -13.51 -7.29
C ASN A 118 -15.31 -12.76 -5.94
N ILE A 119 -14.16 -12.67 -5.28
CA ILE A 119 -14.04 -12.05 -3.96
C ILE A 119 -14.17 -10.54 -4.10
N THR A 120 -15.01 -9.94 -3.25
CA THR A 120 -15.26 -8.48 -3.25
C THR A 120 -14.80 -7.77 -1.99
N SER A 121 -14.46 -8.50 -0.92
CA SER A 121 -14.09 -7.94 0.39
C SER A 121 -12.89 -8.69 0.99
N LEU A 122 -12.05 -7.93 1.68
CA LEU A 122 -10.85 -8.33 2.40
C LEU A 122 -11.03 -8.30 3.93
N GLN A 123 -12.20 -7.93 4.43
CA GLN A 123 -12.53 -7.79 5.85
C GLN A 123 -12.14 -9.03 6.69
N THR A 124 -12.26 -10.23 6.10
CA THR A 124 -11.87 -11.49 6.76
C THR A 124 -10.41 -11.50 7.22
N VAL A 125 -9.50 -10.78 6.54
CA VAL A 125 -8.09 -10.67 6.95
C VAL A 125 -7.95 -9.96 8.31
N ALA A 126 -8.86 -9.05 8.62
CA ALA A 126 -8.91 -8.36 9.91
C ALA A 126 -9.65 -9.18 10.98
N ASP A 127 -10.73 -9.87 10.60
CA ASP A 127 -11.65 -10.51 11.53
C ASP A 127 -11.22 -11.93 11.95
N ASP A 128 -10.58 -12.68 11.05
CA ASP A 128 -10.20 -14.08 11.29
C ASP A 128 -8.75 -14.19 11.77
N VAL A 129 -8.58 -14.62 13.02
CA VAL A 129 -7.28 -14.82 13.69
C VAL A 129 -6.36 -15.77 12.90
N THR A 130 -6.91 -16.67 12.08
CA THR A 130 -6.10 -17.59 11.25
C THR A 130 -5.23 -16.87 10.21
N TYR A 131 -5.50 -15.60 9.91
CA TYR A 131 -4.71 -14.76 9.01
C TYR A 131 -3.49 -14.09 9.67
N GLU A 132 -3.31 -14.20 10.99
CA GLU A 132 -2.27 -13.49 11.74
C GLU A 132 -0.84 -13.76 11.23
N HIS A 133 -0.59 -14.99 10.80
CA HIS A 133 0.72 -15.46 10.31
C HIS A 133 0.92 -15.27 8.81
N LEU A 134 -0.08 -14.72 8.11
CA LEU A 134 -0.03 -14.57 6.67
C LEU A 134 1.07 -13.59 6.26
N ARG A 135 1.82 -13.96 5.22
CA ARG A 135 2.89 -13.14 4.64
C ARG A 135 2.78 -13.04 3.13
N GLN A 136 2.16 -14.02 2.48
CA GLN A 136 1.95 -14.00 1.04
C GLN A 136 0.45 -14.14 0.74
N LEU A 137 -0.14 -13.13 0.11
CA LEU A 137 -1.54 -13.13 -0.28
C LEU A 137 -1.65 -12.86 -1.78
N ILE A 138 -2.23 -13.80 -2.50
CA ILE A 138 -2.41 -13.73 -3.96
C ILE A 138 -3.92 -13.70 -4.24
N LEU A 139 -4.40 -12.53 -4.69
CA LEU A 139 -5.81 -12.21 -4.94
C LEU A 139 -6.07 -11.91 -6.42
N ASP A 140 -5.17 -12.30 -7.30
CA ASP A 140 -5.24 -11.94 -8.71
C ASP A 140 -6.55 -12.42 -9.37
N HIS A 141 -7.11 -11.64 -10.29
CA HIS A 141 -8.37 -11.99 -10.98
C HIS A 141 -9.54 -12.21 -10.00
N ASN A 142 -9.86 -11.17 -9.23
CA ASN A 142 -11.04 -11.08 -8.36
C ASN A 142 -11.79 -9.75 -8.60
N ASP A 143 -12.79 -9.46 -7.77
CA ASP A 143 -13.68 -8.31 -7.90
C ASP A 143 -13.47 -7.28 -6.78
N ILE A 144 -12.25 -7.17 -6.24
CA ILE A 144 -11.96 -6.34 -5.05
C ILE A 144 -11.89 -4.86 -5.44
N PRO A 145 -12.68 -3.97 -4.80
CA PRO A 145 -12.72 -2.55 -5.14
C PRO A 145 -11.77 -1.68 -4.30
N TYR A 146 -11.44 -2.08 -3.07
CA TYR A 146 -10.64 -1.28 -2.13
C TYR A 146 -9.78 -2.18 -1.24
N ILE A 147 -8.65 -1.63 -0.77
CA ILE A 147 -7.75 -2.29 0.19
C ILE A 147 -7.86 -1.73 1.62
N LEU A 148 -8.79 -0.80 1.86
CA LEU A 148 -8.93 -0.10 3.14
C LEU A 148 -9.20 -1.05 4.31
N GLU A 149 -9.89 -2.16 4.06
CA GLU A 149 -10.18 -3.20 5.05
C GLU A 149 -8.92 -3.91 5.59
N LEU A 150 -7.76 -3.73 4.93
CA LEU A 150 -6.48 -4.23 5.43
C LEU A 150 -5.79 -3.27 6.40
N GLU A 151 -6.32 -2.07 6.61
CA GLU A 151 -5.75 -1.09 7.53
C GLU A 151 -5.71 -1.65 8.96
N GLY A 152 -4.54 -1.59 9.60
CA GLY A 152 -4.34 -2.09 10.96
C GLY A 152 -4.23 -3.62 11.09
N THR A 153 -4.27 -4.37 9.99
CA THR A 153 -4.11 -5.84 10.03
C THR A 153 -2.65 -6.26 10.23
N LYS A 154 -2.42 -7.42 10.88
CA LYS A 154 -1.07 -7.99 11.01
C LYS A 154 -0.42 -8.35 9.68
N PHE A 155 -1.25 -8.62 8.66
CA PHE A 155 -0.81 -8.87 7.29
C PHE A 155 -0.13 -7.63 6.70
N ILE A 156 -0.76 -6.45 6.76
CA ILE A 156 -0.18 -5.23 6.16
C ILE A 156 1.16 -4.84 6.80
N ASP A 157 1.38 -5.20 8.07
CA ASP A 157 2.62 -4.94 8.80
C ASP A 157 3.80 -5.81 8.37
N ASN A 158 3.52 -7.01 7.84
CA ASN A 158 4.52 -8.06 7.70
C ASN A 158 4.49 -8.80 6.35
N PHE A 159 3.64 -8.41 5.40
CA PHE A 159 3.57 -9.10 4.11
C PHE A 159 4.92 -9.11 3.39
N MET A 160 5.26 -10.22 2.77
CA MET A 160 6.38 -10.36 1.84
C MET A 160 5.92 -10.23 0.39
N LEU A 161 4.73 -10.75 0.08
CA LEU A 161 4.11 -10.68 -1.24
C LEU A 161 2.64 -10.34 -1.08
N PHE A 162 2.20 -9.27 -1.70
CA PHE A 162 0.79 -8.94 -1.83
C PHE A 162 0.47 -8.72 -3.30
N SER A 163 -0.27 -9.65 -3.89
CA SER A 163 -0.70 -9.57 -5.28
C SER A 163 -2.19 -9.33 -5.35
N ILE A 164 -2.59 -8.23 -5.98
CA ILE A 164 -3.99 -7.84 -6.23
C ILE A 164 -4.15 -7.42 -7.70
N ALA A 165 -3.42 -8.08 -8.59
CA ALA A 165 -3.45 -7.77 -10.01
C ALA A 165 -4.81 -8.16 -10.62
N TYR A 166 -5.22 -7.50 -11.70
CA TYR A 166 -6.44 -7.79 -12.45
C TYR A 166 -7.70 -7.83 -11.56
N ASN A 167 -7.83 -6.83 -10.67
CA ASN A 167 -8.99 -6.63 -9.81
C ASN A 167 -9.79 -5.41 -10.28
N LYS A 168 -10.76 -4.97 -9.47
CA LYS A 168 -11.61 -3.81 -9.73
C LYS A 168 -11.27 -2.62 -8.84
N LEU A 169 -9.99 -2.46 -8.47
CA LEU A 169 -9.58 -1.41 -7.55
C LEU A 169 -9.96 -0.04 -8.09
N LYS A 170 -10.70 0.75 -7.30
CA LYS A 170 -11.14 2.09 -7.68
C LYS A 170 -10.27 3.21 -7.15
N THR A 171 -9.65 3.01 -5.99
CA THR A 171 -8.71 3.95 -5.38
C THR A 171 -7.61 3.18 -4.67
N ILE A 172 -6.42 3.79 -4.54
CA ILE A 172 -5.32 3.27 -3.73
C ILE A 172 -4.97 4.32 -2.68
N HIS A 173 -5.33 4.02 -1.44
CA HIS A 173 -4.99 4.84 -0.28
C HIS A 173 -3.55 4.53 0.16
N THR A 174 -2.59 5.34 -0.30
CA THR A 174 -1.16 5.12 -0.09
C THR A 174 -0.77 4.99 1.38
N TYR A 175 -1.50 5.65 2.30
CA TYR A 175 -1.23 5.60 3.75
C TYR A 175 -1.36 4.21 4.36
N VAL A 176 -2.18 3.32 3.77
CA VAL A 176 -2.32 1.92 4.21
C VAL A 176 -0.99 1.17 4.04
N LEU A 177 -0.18 1.59 3.06
CA LEU A 177 1.06 0.92 2.63
C LEU A 177 2.33 1.75 2.89
N SER A 178 2.22 3.07 3.11
CA SER A 178 3.33 4.03 3.05
C SER A 178 4.48 3.76 4.03
N ASN A 179 4.20 3.18 5.19
CA ASN A 179 5.22 2.87 6.20
C ASN A 179 5.75 1.43 6.14
N ARG A 180 5.36 0.65 5.11
CA ARG A 180 5.67 -0.79 5.06
C ARG A 180 6.87 -1.11 4.18
N PHE A 181 7.14 -0.30 3.17
CA PHE A 181 8.20 -0.52 2.18
C PHE A 181 9.64 -0.21 2.62
N TYR A 182 9.87 0.12 3.91
CA TYR A 182 11.23 0.30 4.43
C TYR A 182 12.05 -1.01 4.47
N LYS A 183 11.37 -2.17 4.53
CA LYS A 183 12.03 -3.48 4.56
C LYS A 183 12.37 -3.94 3.14
N THR A 184 13.59 -4.44 2.95
CA THR A 184 14.02 -5.04 1.68
C THR A 184 13.31 -6.37 1.43
N GLY A 185 12.92 -6.64 0.18
CA GLY A 185 12.35 -7.93 -0.23
C GLY A 185 10.82 -8.04 -0.21
N LEU A 186 10.09 -6.93 -0.01
CA LEU A 186 8.63 -6.90 -0.15
C LEU A 186 8.23 -6.66 -1.61
N ALA A 187 7.19 -7.34 -2.09
CA ALA A 187 6.62 -7.15 -3.41
C ALA A 187 5.11 -6.90 -3.33
N LEU A 188 4.65 -5.82 -3.96
CA LEU A 188 3.24 -5.50 -4.19
C LEU A 188 2.98 -5.51 -5.70
N LEU A 189 2.00 -6.28 -6.15
CA LEU A 189 1.60 -6.38 -7.55
C LEU A 189 0.18 -5.84 -7.71
N ILE A 190 0.02 -4.83 -8.57
CA ILE A 190 -1.22 -4.08 -8.77
C ILE A 190 -1.63 -3.93 -10.24
N ALA A 191 -0.92 -4.60 -11.16
CA ALA A 191 -1.17 -4.53 -12.59
C ALA A 191 -2.62 -4.81 -12.97
N GLY A 192 -3.11 -4.20 -14.06
CA GLY A 192 -4.41 -4.54 -14.64
C GLY A 192 -5.61 -4.07 -13.84
N ASN A 193 -5.41 -3.14 -12.89
CA ASN A 193 -6.49 -2.41 -12.22
C ASN A 193 -6.75 -1.06 -12.90
N TYR A 194 -8.01 -0.61 -12.82
CA TYR A 194 -8.49 0.66 -13.38
C TYR A 194 -9.07 1.55 -12.28
N ILE A 195 -8.30 2.56 -11.88
CA ILE A 195 -8.65 3.47 -10.79
C ILE A 195 -9.30 4.76 -11.32
N ASN A 196 -10.08 5.42 -10.47
CA ASN A 196 -10.59 6.75 -10.78
C ASN A 196 -9.48 7.79 -10.52
N CYS A 197 -8.92 8.35 -11.59
CA CYS A 197 -7.81 9.30 -11.49
C CYS A 197 -8.32 10.73 -11.30
N ASP A 198 -7.82 11.36 -10.25
CA ASP A 198 -8.13 12.74 -9.86
C ASP A 198 -6.84 13.53 -9.57
N CYS A 199 -6.99 14.77 -9.10
CA CYS A 199 -5.84 15.59 -8.72
C CYS A 199 -4.98 14.95 -7.62
N ASN A 200 -5.59 14.22 -6.67
CA ASN A 200 -4.83 13.52 -5.62
C ASN A 200 -4.03 12.34 -6.18
N THR A 201 -4.56 11.69 -7.21
CA THR A 201 -3.87 10.60 -7.90
C THR A 201 -2.57 11.09 -8.52
N GLU A 202 -2.59 12.26 -9.16
CA GLU A 202 -1.40 12.88 -9.73
C GLU A 202 -0.43 13.40 -8.66
N LYS A 203 -0.94 14.09 -7.63
CA LYS A 203 -0.11 14.73 -6.59
C LYS A 203 0.43 13.77 -5.52
N THR A 204 -0.21 12.63 -5.31
CA THR A 204 0.12 11.73 -4.19
C THR A 204 0.39 10.30 -4.67
N LEU A 205 -0.52 9.68 -5.43
CA LEU A 205 -0.36 8.28 -5.80
C LEU A 205 0.79 8.08 -6.80
N LYS A 206 0.85 8.89 -7.86
CA LYS A 206 1.91 8.85 -8.87
C LYS A 206 3.33 9.00 -8.27
N PRO A 207 3.65 10.04 -7.46
CA PRO A 207 4.98 10.15 -6.86
C PRO A 207 5.27 8.98 -5.91
N TRP A 208 4.28 8.54 -5.13
CA TRP A 208 4.43 7.38 -4.25
C TRP A 208 4.78 6.08 -5.02
N LEU A 209 4.17 5.83 -6.18
CA LEU A 209 4.52 4.69 -7.04
C LEU A 209 5.95 4.79 -7.56
N LEU A 210 6.37 6.00 -7.97
CA LEU A 210 7.72 6.24 -8.49
C LEU A 210 8.79 6.11 -7.40
N GLU A 211 8.50 6.48 -6.17
CA GLU A 211 9.40 6.27 -5.03
C GLU A 211 9.56 4.78 -4.67
N ASN A 212 8.48 4.01 -4.81
CA ASN A 212 8.40 2.61 -4.40
C ASN A 212 8.55 1.60 -5.56
N PHE A 213 9.06 2.03 -6.72
CA PHE A 213 9.15 1.21 -7.95
C PHE A 213 9.89 -0.13 -7.79
N LYS A 214 10.79 -0.24 -6.80
CA LYS A 214 11.51 -1.49 -6.50
C LYS A 214 10.62 -2.54 -5.85
N ASN A 215 9.69 -2.10 -5.00
CA ASN A 215 8.75 -2.97 -4.30
C ASN A 215 7.46 -3.17 -5.10
N ILE A 216 7.15 -2.27 -6.03
CA ILE A 216 5.98 -2.33 -6.91
C ILE A 216 6.48 -2.45 -8.35
N PRO A 217 6.99 -3.62 -8.78
CA PRO A 217 7.67 -3.76 -10.08
C PRO A 217 6.73 -3.54 -11.28
N ASP A 218 5.42 -3.72 -11.09
CA ASP A 218 4.39 -3.65 -12.12
C ASP A 218 3.58 -2.33 -12.07
N TYR A 219 4.06 -1.32 -11.34
CA TYR A 219 3.40 -0.03 -11.14
C TYR A 219 2.95 0.68 -12.44
N LYS A 220 3.66 0.46 -13.56
CA LYS A 220 3.32 1.03 -14.88
C LYS A 220 2.03 0.46 -15.49
N LEU A 221 1.58 -0.70 -15.01
CA LEU A 221 0.37 -1.37 -15.48
C LEU A 221 -0.86 -1.01 -14.65
N LEU A 222 -0.73 -0.07 -13.70
CA LEU A 222 -1.87 0.56 -13.06
C LEU A 222 -2.40 1.69 -13.95
N LEU A 223 -3.67 1.58 -14.34
CA LEU A 223 -4.30 2.45 -15.32
C LEU A 223 -5.42 3.26 -14.66
N CYS A 224 -5.72 4.42 -15.22
CA CYS A 224 -6.95 5.16 -14.97
C CYS A 224 -8.12 4.48 -15.69
N ASP A 225 -9.36 4.77 -15.29
CA ASP A 225 -10.57 4.31 -16.00
C ASP A 225 -10.55 4.67 -17.51
N ASP A 226 -9.93 5.80 -17.87
CA ASP A 226 -9.70 6.23 -19.27
C ASP A 226 -8.51 5.52 -19.97
N LYS A 227 -7.97 4.46 -19.36
CA LYS A 227 -6.84 3.63 -19.85
C LYS A 227 -5.50 4.37 -19.99
N VAL A 228 -5.36 5.52 -19.35
CA VAL A 228 -4.09 6.24 -19.23
C VAL A 228 -3.28 5.63 -18.06
N PRO A 229 -1.99 5.31 -18.21
CA PRO A 229 -1.17 4.87 -17.09
C PRO A 229 -1.09 5.95 -16.01
N VAL A 230 -1.24 5.58 -14.74
CA VAL A 230 -1.21 6.52 -13.61
C VAL A 230 0.10 7.31 -13.54
N VAL A 231 1.20 6.67 -13.92
CA VAL A 231 2.55 7.28 -13.95
C VAL A 231 2.69 8.36 -15.01
N ASP A 232 1.87 8.32 -16.06
CA ASP A 232 1.90 9.23 -17.20
C ASP A 232 0.89 10.38 -17.05
N LEU A 233 0.15 10.44 -15.93
CA LEU A 233 -0.78 11.53 -15.64
C LEU A 233 -0.09 12.89 -15.65
N VAL A 234 -0.75 13.88 -16.23
CA VAL A 234 -0.31 15.27 -16.24
C VAL A 234 -1.21 16.09 -15.33
N GLU A 235 -0.63 16.94 -14.48
CA GLU A 235 -1.37 17.77 -13.51
C GLU A 235 -2.51 18.56 -14.18
N SER A 236 -2.27 19.19 -15.34
CA SER A 236 -3.27 19.99 -16.05
C SER A 236 -4.49 19.22 -16.56
N GLN A 237 -4.41 17.89 -16.66
CA GLN A 237 -5.52 17.04 -17.13
C GLN A 237 -6.51 16.70 -16.00
N VAL A 238 -6.04 16.59 -14.76
CA VAL A 238 -6.82 16.09 -13.63
C VAL A 238 -6.98 17.09 -12.48
N CYS A 239 -6.06 18.06 -12.37
CA CYS A 239 -6.16 19.15 -11.40
C CYS A 239 -6.81 20.36 -12.08
N HIS A 240 -8.13 20.46 -11.95
CA HIS A 240 -8.82 21.73 -12.18
C HIS A 240 -8.58 22.62 -10.97
N THR A 241 -7.56 23.47 -11.01
CA THR A 241 -7.50 24.59 -10.08
C THR A 241 -8.66 25.53 -10.42
N PRO A 242 -9.51 25.93 -9.47
CA PRO A 242 -10.34 27.12 -9.69
C PRO A 242 -9.38 28.24 -10.05
N ARG A 243 -9.68 29.04 -11.09
CA ARG A 243 -8.90 30.23 -11.44
C ARG A 243 -8.76 31.07 -10.16
N ASP A 244 -7.58 31.03 -9.55
CA ASP A 244 -7.34 31.67 -8.27
C ASP A 244 -7.44 33.18 -8.41
N TRP A 245 -7.91 33.83 -7.36
CA TRP A 245 -8.00 35.29 -7.29
C TRP A 245 -6.65 36.01 -7.43
N THR A 246 -5.54 35.27 -7.45
CA THR A 246 -4.18 35.76 -7.66
C THR A 246 -3.99 36.45 -9.00
N ASP A 247 -4.72 36.06 -10.05
CA ASP A 247 -4.71 36.82 -11.32
C ASP A 247 -5.26 38.24 -11.11
N TYR A 248 -6.29 38.41 -10.27
CA TYR A 248 -6.85 39.72 -9.93
C TYR A 248 -5.93 40.56 -9.03
N ILE A 249 -5.12 39.90 -8.18
CA ILE A 249 -4.16 40.60 -7.31
C ILE A 249 -3.15 41.40 -8.15
N TYR A 250 -2.66 40.87 -9.28
CA TYR A 250 -1.75 41.61 -10.15
C TYR A 250 -2.38 42.87 -10.77
N TYR A 251 -3.66 42.80 -11.14
CA TYR A 251 -4.38 43.97 -11.65
C TYR A 251 -4.60 45.03 -10.56
N ILE A 252 -4.89 44.61 -9.32
CA ILE A 252 -5.05 45.51 -8.17
C ILE A 252 -3.72 46.20 -7.84
N ILE A 253 -2.62 45.45 -7.76
CA ILE A 253 -1.28 46.01 -7.55
C ILE A 253 -0.92 47.00 -8.67
N GLY A 254 -1.22 46.66 -9.92
CA GLY A 254 -0.99 47.55 -11.05
C GLY A 254 -1.77 48.87 -10.94
N LEU A 255 -3.04 48.80 -10.51
CA LEU A 255 -3.89 49.97 -10.28
C LEU A 255 -3.35 50.84 -9.13
N GLU A 256 -2.93 50.22 -8.01
CA GLU A 256 -2.33 50.95 -6.89
C GLU A 256 -1.05 51.68 -7.27
N VAL A 257 -0.15 51.01 -8.00
CA VAL A 257 1.09 51.62 -8.49
C VAL A 257 0.79 52.80 -9.41
N LEU A 258 -0.20 52.67 -10.31
CA LEU A 258 -0.62 53.77 -11.18
C LEU A 258 -1.14 54.97 -10.38
N ILE A 259 -2.00 54.73 -9.38
CA ILE A 259 -2.54 55.79 -8.51
C ILE A 259 -1.41 56.48 -7.73
N LEU A 260 -0.46 55.71 -7.20
CA LEU A 260 0.69 56.23 -6.47
C LEU A 260 1.56 57.12 -7.36
N VAL A 261 1.86 56.69 -8.60
CA VAL A 261 2.62 57.49 -9.56
C VAL A 261 1.89 58.79 -9.92
N LEU A 262 0.57 58.74 -10.13
CA LEU A 262 -0.24 59.93 -10.39
C LEU A 262 -0.22 60.91 -9.20
N LEU A 263 -0.32 60.39 -7.97
CA LEU A 263 -0.23 61.20 -6.75
C LEU A 263 1.14 61.88 -6.62
N ILE A 264 2.24 61.13 -6.76
CA ILE A 264 3.61 61.68 -6.69
C ILE A 264 3.83 62.74 -7.78
N SER A 265 3.36 62.47 -9.00
CA SER A 265 3.44 63.41 -10.12
C SER A 265 2.67 64.68 -9.82
N LYS A 266 1.46 64.57 -9.27
CA LYS A 266 0.63 65.73 -8.90
C LYS A 266 1.26 66.55 -7.77
N VAL A 267 1.79 65.89 -6.73
CA VAL A 267 2.46 66.56 -5.61
C VAL A 267 3.71 67.29 -6.10
N SER A 268 4.49 66.67 -6.98
CA SER A 268 5.68 67.27 -7.56
C SER A 268 5.34 68.47 -8.46
N TYR A 269 4.27 68.38 -9.25
CA TYR A 269 3.75 69.50 -10.04
C TYR A 269 3.31 70.67 -9.15
N ASP A 270 2.52 70.41 -8.11
CA ASP A 270 2.04 71.43 -7.18
C ASP A 270 3.19 72.10 -6.42
N TYR A 271 4.19 71.32 -6.00
CA TYR A 271 5.40 71.85 -5.39
C TYR A 271 6.19 72.77 -6.34
N TRP A 272 6.31 72.38 -7.62
CA TRP A 272 6.99 73.20 -8.63
C TRP A 272 6.25 74.51 -8.91
N VAL A 273 4.91 74.48 -9.04
CA VAL A 273 4.07 75.67 -9.21
C VAL A 273 4.18 76.59 -8.00
N PHE A 274 4.12 76.05 -6.79
CA PHE A 274 4.29 76.84 -5.57
C PHE A 274 5.64 77.56 -5.55
N LYS A 275 6.73 76.87 -5.92
CA LYS A 275 8.07 77.44 -5.92
C LYS A 275 8.28 78.51 -7.00
N THR A 276 7.63 78.38 -8.16
CA THR A 276 7.80 79.30 -9.29
C THR A 276 6.84 80.49 -9.26
N ALA A 277 5.59 80.29 -8.82
CA ALA A 277 4.53 81.28 -8.90
C ALA A 277 3.97 81.71 -7.55
N GLY A 278 4.33 81.06 -6.44
CA GLY A 278 3.90 81.42 -5.08
C GLY A 278 2.45 81.05 -4.73
N TYR A 279 1.70 80.46 -5.66
CA TYR A 279 0.32 80.03 -5.41
C TYR A 279 0.28 78.73 -4.62
N LEU A 280 -0.51 78.70 -3.55
CA LEU A 280 -0.78 77.47 -2.81
C LEU A 280 -1.61 76.47 -3.66
N PRO A 281 -1.38 75.15 -3.50
CA PRO A 281 -2.20 74.12 -4.13
C PRO A 281 -3.68 74.29 -3.78
N TRP A 282 -4.58 73.98 -4.73
CA TRP A 282 -6.04 74.17 -4.56
C TRP A 282 -6.62 73.64 -3.22
N PRO A 283 -6.22 72.45 -2.71
CA PRO A 283 -6.71 71.99 -1.41
C PRO A 283 -6.28 72.89 -0.25
N ALA A 284 -5.05 73.38 -0.26
CA ALA A 284 -4.51 74.25 0.79
C ALA A 284 -5.16 75.65 0.75
N ASN A 285 -5.47 76.16 -0.44
CA ASN A 285 -6.16 77.45 -0.60
C ASN A 285 -7.64 77.40 -0.17
N LYS A 286 -8.22 76.19 -0.03
CA LYS A 286 -9.61 75.97 0.40
C LYS A 286 -9.73 75.42 1.82
N MET A 287 -8.61 75.25 2.56
CA MET A 287 -8.68 74.85 3.96
C MET A 287 -9.31 75.98 4.80
N PRO A 288 -10.30 75.66 5.65
CA PRO A 288 -10.85 76.63 6.59
C PRO A 288 -9.74 77.09 7.53
N ARG A 289 -9.62 78.41 7.72
CA ARG A 289 -8.67 78.99 8.68
C ARG A 289 -8.98 78.46 10.08
N LEU A 290 -7.95 77.98 10.76
CA LEU A 290 -8.07 77.53 12.15
C LEU A 290 -8.31 78.77 13.03
N PRO A 291 -9.00 78.64 14.18
CA PRO A 291 -9.37 79.78 15.03
C PRO A 291 -8.17 80.59 15.56
N CYS A 292 -6.94 80.08 15.45
CA CYS A 292 -5.71 80.77 15.84
C CYS A 292 -5.25 81.84 14.84
N ASP A 293 -5.71 81.81 13.59
CA ASP A 293 -5.29 82.79 12.55
C ASP A 293 -5.91 84.19 12.73
N TRP A 294 -6.90 84.31 13.63
CA TRP A 294 -7.57 85.57 13.96
C TRP A 294 -6.87 86.41 15.04
N LEU A 295 -5.82 85.86 15.70
CA LEU A 295 -5.13 86.55 16.79
C LEU A 295 -3.94 87.42 16.35
N CYS A 296 -3.64 87.47 15.06
CA CYS A 296 -2.45 88.17 14.53
C CYS A 296 -2.75 89.18 13.40
N GLU A 297 -3.98 89.71 13.32
CA GLU A 297 -4.28 90.94 12.56
C GLU A 297 -4.30 92.17 13.49
#